data_AF-A0A2P6MQW4-F1
#
_entry.id   AF-A0A2P6MQW4-F1
#
_cell.length_a   1.000
_cell.length_b   1.000
_cell.length_c   1.000
_cell.angle_alpha   90.00
_cell.angle_beta   90.00
_cell.angle_gamma   90.00
#
_symmetry.space_group_name_H-M   'P 1'
#
loop_
_entity.id
_entity.type
_entity.pdbx_description
1 polymer ?
#
loop_
_entity_poly.entity_id
_entity_poly.type
_entity_poly.pdbx_seq_one_letter_code
_entity_poly.pdbx_strand_id
1 'polypeptide(L)'
;MPKNRDESKLKEPQKPVTPPMKGLHAYKSPQAASILGGVVQERYGWKVDLEHYDLMISIIILGRDVLICIFLFKLDARYRAPPVVEGFKPVTSLNPATSAALVLLSFDQYFKTHRRYPQFVLDPVCGIGTIPIEGEKIVEERKIKSQFIGTDMYDASIQQARANMEMSRTKGELWVRDSMQGSMRKECIDVILADLPFGRRHGSHNSNQKLYPRLLKQFSRSLCTGGQMYLLTSDSNLLWRVVKEQTATSTMGITLDSMRLVVIGGLACQLMTLTKTSPFLWKEKEKGNANKKQKGGDNDSAVTFADQYHNHD
;
A
#
# COMPACT_ATOMS: atom_id res chain seq x y z
N MET A 1 23.41 -70.32 6.23
CA MET A 1 24.50 -69.40 5.81
C MET A 1 24.92 -69.79 4.40
N PRO A 2 24.80 -68.86 3.44
CA PRO A 2 26.01 -68.28 2.85
C PRO A 2 25.95 -66.75 2.75
N LYS A 3 27.12 -66.14 2.84
CA LYS A 3 27.38 -64.70 2.74
C LYS A 3 27.73 -64.31 1.28
N ASN A 4 27.44 -63.06 0.97
CA ASN A 4 28.02 -62.18 -0.06
C ASN A 4 27.72 -62.48 -1.54
N ARG A 5 26.77 -61.72 -2.09
CA ARG A 5 26.95 -61.01 -3.35
C ARG A 5 26.80 -59.51 -3.10
N ASP A 6 27.81 -58.79 -3.54
CA ASP A 6 27.94 -57.34 -3.53
C ASP A 6 27.30 -56.82 -4.82
N GLU A 7 26.20 -56.06 -4.70
CA GLU A 7 25.57 -55.34 -5.82
C GLU A 7 24.63 -54.27 -5.23
N SER A 8 25.16 -53.07 -4.97
CA SER A 8 24.31 -51.87 -4.77
C SER A 8 24.98 -50.59 -5.28
N LYS A 9 25.09 -50.49 -6.61
CA LYS A 9 24.88 -49.19 -7.27
C LYS A 9 23.42 -49.17 -7.71
N LEU A 10 22.60 -48.28 -7.14
CA LEU A 10 21.64 -47.46 -7.89
C LEU A 10 20.77 -46.58 -6.96
N LYS A 11 20.87 -45.28 -7.25
CA LYS A 11 19.88 -44.19 -7.09
C LYS A 11 19.66 -43.63 -5.69
N GLU A 12 20.40 -42.56 -5.42
CA GLU A 12 19.99 -41.48 -4.52
C GLU A 12 18.58 -40.99 -4.86
N PRO A 13 17.66 -40.87 -3.90
CA PRO A 13 16.41 -40.15 -4.10
C PRO A 13 16.66 -38.64 -4.03
N GLN A 14 16.81 -38.02 -5.19
CA GLN A 14 16.58 -36.57 -5.35
C GLN A 14 15.12 -36.25 -5.02
N LYS A 15 14.89 -35.34 -4.06
CA LYS A 15 13.61 -34.63 -3.87
C LYS A 15 13.85 -33.26 -3.19
N PRO A 16 12.93 -32.29 -3.36
CA PRO A 16 13.16 -31.12 -4.19
C PRO A 16 13.42 -29.82 -3.39
N VAL A 17 14.05 -28.86 -4.07
CA VAL A 17 14.33 -27.50 -3.62
C VAL A 17 13.05 -26.66 -3.54
N THR A 18 12.82 -26.00 -2.40
CA THR A 18 12.00 -24.77 -2.33
C THR A 18 12.49 -23.83 -1.21
N PRO A 19 12.73 -22.53 -1.47
CA PRO A 19 13.42 -21.62 -0.53
C PRO A 19 12.45 -20.88 0.43
N PRO A 20 12.97 -20.25 1.50
CA PRO A 20 13.16 -18.81 1.40
C PRO A 20 14.57 -18.40 1.82
N MET A 21 15.36 -17.92 0.85
CA MET A 21 16.59 -17.19 1.15
C MET A 21 16.24 -15.82 1.70
N LYS A 22 16.56 -15.58 2.97
CA LYS A 22 16.95 -14.25 3.47
C LYS A 22 18.25 -14.40 4.27
N GLY A 23 19.37 -14.17 3.57
CA GLY A 23 20.74 -14.15 4.10
C GLY A 23 21.60 -15.31 3.57
N LEU A 24 22.68 -15.00 2.84
CA LEU A 24 23.73 -15.92 2.39
C LEU A 24 24.62 -16.38 3.57
N HIS A 25 24.04 -16.86 4.66
CA HIS A 25 24.81 -17.20 5.86
C HIS A 25 24.59 -18.66 6.27
N ALA A 26 25.68 -19.33 6.61
CA ALA A 26 25.69 -20.73 7.07
C ALA A 26 25.07 -20.93 8.48
N TYR A 27 24.71 -19.83 9.16
CA TYR A 27 24.17 -19.83 10.51
C TYR A 27 22.74 -19.29 10.54
N LYS A 28 21.96 -19.78 11.50
CA LYS A 28 20.56 -19.39 11.72
C LYS A 28 20.47 -18.18 12.66
N SER A 29 19.40 -17.39 12.56
CA SER A 29 19.17 -16.21 13.41
C SER A 29 19.26 -16.49 14.93
N PRO A 30 18.76 -17.62 15.47
CA PRO A 30 18.91 -17.92 16.90
C PRO A 30 20.36 -18.10 17.34
N GLN A 31 21.23 -18.61 16.46
CA GLN A 31 22.65 -18.79 16.78
C GLN A 31 23.35 -17.43 16.92
N ALA A 32 23.10 -16.51 15.98
CA ALA A 32 23.62 -15.14 16.05
C ALA A 32 23.12 -14.39 17.30
N ALA A 33 21.83 -14.54 17.63
CA ALA A 33 21.25 -13.95 18.85
C ALA A 33 21.85 -14.54 20.13
N SER A 34 22.08 -15.85 20.17
CA SER A 34 22.71 -16.53 21.31
C SER A 34 24.15 -16.06 21.54
N ILE A 35 24.94 -15.91 20.46
CA ILE A 35 26.31 -15.38 20.54
C ILE A 35 26.30 -13.95 21.08
N LEU A 36 25.43 -13.08 20.55
CA LEU A 36 25.30 -11.71 21.04
C LEU A 36 24.93 -11.66 22.52
N GLY A 37 23.94 -12.46 22.93
CA GLY A 37 23.50 -12.54 24.33
C GLY A 37 24.62 -13.00 25.26
N GLY A 38 25.41 -14.00 24.85
CA GLY A 38 26.57 -14.47 25.60
C GLY A 38 27.65 -13.40 25.77
N VAL A 39 28.00 -12.69 24.70
CA VAL A 39 29.01 -11.61 24.75
C VAL A 39 28.55 -10.46 25.66
N VAL A 40 27.27 -10.08 25.60
CA VAL A 40 26.70 -9.03 26.45
C VAL A 40 26.70 -9.47 27.92
N GLN A 41 26.32 -10.71 28.19
CA GLN A 41 26.33 -11.28 29.54
C GLN A 41 27.75 -11.35 30.13
N GLU A 42 28.73 -11.82 29.35
CA GLU A 42 30.14 -11.89 29.78
C GLU A 42 30.71 -10.50 30.08
N ARG A 43 30.45 -9.52 29.21
CA ARG A 43 31.03 -8.19 29.31
C ARG A 43 30.40 -7.30 30.39
N TYR A 44 29.08 -7.39 30.56
CA TYR A 44 28.33 -6.47 31.41
C TYR A 44 27.64 -7.15 32.61
N GLY A 45 27.66 -8.48 32.68
CA GLY A 45 26.93 -9.24 33.72
C GLY A 45 25.41 -9.18 33.58
N TRP A 46 24.89 -8.71 32.44
CA TRP A 46 23.46 -8.55 32.23
C TRP A 46 22.78 -9.91 32.06
N LYS A 47 21.69 -10.14 32.80
CA LYS A 47 20.90 -11.36 32.69
C LYS A 47 20.05 -11.32 31.41
N VAL A 48 20.00 -12.44 30.70
CA VAL A 48 19.14 -12.60 29.53
C VAL A 48 17.75 -13.04 30.00
N ASP A 49 16.75 -12.22 29.73
CA ASP A 49 15.33 -12.56 29.88
C ASP A 49 14.65 -12.38 28.52
N LEU A 50 13.99 -13.42 28.01
CA LEU A 50 13.33 -13.40 26.70
C LEU A 50 11.88 -12.89 26.79
N GLU A 51 11.30 -12.84 27.99
CA GLU A 51 9.90 -12.48 28.24
C GLU A 51 9.80 -11.10 28.90
N HIS A 52 10.60 -10.87 29.95
CA HIS A 52 10.55 -9.70 30.82
C HIS A 52 11.87 -8.92 30.81
N TYR A 53 12.31 -8.50 29.62
CA TYR A 53 13.51 -7.68 29.47
C TYR A 53 13.24 -6.19 29.69
N ASP A 54 14.25 -5.43 30.15
CA ASP A 54 14.22 -3.96 30.18
C ASP A 54 14.71 -3.34 28.87
N LEU A 55 15.71 -3.95 28.25
CA LEU A 55 16.34 -3.51 27.01
C LEU A 55 16.35 -4.64 25.99
N MET A 56 15.82 -4.38 24.79
CA MET A 56 15.96 -5.32 23.68
C MET A 56 17.15 -4.93 22.82
N ILE A 57 18.15 -5.82 22.79
CA ILE A 57 19.29 -5.72 21.90
C ILE A 57 19.06 -6.70 20.75
N SER A 58 19.24 -6.25 19.51
CA SER A 58 19.08 -7.09 18.33
C SER A 58 20.29 -7.00 17.41
N ILE A 59 20.53 -8.09 16.70
CA ILE A 59 21.52 -8.19 15.64
C ILE A 59 20.79 -8.38 14.31
N ILE A 60 21.07 -7.49 13.37
CA ILE A 60 20.54 -7.53 12.00
C ILE A 60 21.73 -7.73 11.07
N ILE A 61 21.71 -8.82 10.32
CA ILE A 61 22.80 -9.19 9.42
C ILE A 61 22.30 -9.00 8.00
N LEU A 62 22.95 -8.09 7.27
CA LEU A 62 22.59 -7.66 5.93
C LEU A 62 23.75 -7.98 4.98
N GLY A 63 23.79 -9.21 4.48
CA GLY A 63 24.92 -9.65 3.66
C GLY A 63 26.20 -9.62 4.50
N ARG A 64 27.18 -8.80 4.12
CA ARG A 64 28.45 -8.72 4.87
C ARG A 64 28.41 -7.78 6.06
N ASP A 65 27.35 -6.98 6.17
CA ASP A 65 27.23 -5.97 7.22
C ASP A 65 26.46 -6.50 8.42
N VAL A 66 26.89 -6.08 9.61
CA VAL A 66 26.25 -6.40 10.89
C VAL A 66 25.85 -5.11 11.56
N LEU A 67 24.55 -4.98 11.85
CA LEU A 67 23.99 -3.90 12.63
C LEU A 67 23.58 -4.44 14.00
N ILE A 68 24.11 -3.85 15.07
CA ILE A 68 23.69 -4.13 16.44
C ILE A 68 22.85 -2.95 16.90
N CYS A 69 21.61 -3.22 17.29
CA CYS A 69 20.62 -2.21 17.66
C CYS A 69 20.20 -2.38 19.11
N ILE A 70 20.01 -1.26 19.80
CA ILE A 70 19.24 -1.20 21.04
C ILE A 70 17.88 -0.57 20.68
N PHE A 71 16.79 -1.25 21.02
CA PHE A 71 15.46 -0.71 20.81
C PHE A 71 15.11 0.26 21.93
N LEU A 72 14.83 1.51 21.56
CA LEU A 72 14.49 2.58 22.51
C LEU A 72 13.07 2.48 23.07
N PHE A 73 12.24 1.62 22.48
CA PHE A 73 10.89 1.33 22.93
C PHE A 73 10.65 -0.17 22.83
N LYS A 74 9.90 -0.71 23.80
CA LYS A 74 9.38 -2.08 23.68
C LYS A 74 8.44 -2.10 22.50
N LEU A 75 8.83 -2.84 21.46
CA LEU A 75 8.00 -3.00 20.27
C LEU A 75 6.85 -3.94 20.62
N ASP A 76 5.78 -3.37 21.14
CA ASP A 76 4.57 -4.12 21.40
C ASP A 76 3.99 -4.64 20.08
N ALA A 77 3.62 -5.92 20.03
CA ALA A 77 2.90 -6.48 18.90
C ALA A 77 1.59 -5.71 18.63
N ARG A 78 1.00 -5.09 19.67
CA ARG A 78 -0.17 -4.20 19.57
C ARG A 78 0.08 -2.96 18.70
N TYR A 79 1.30 -2.42 18.64
CA TYR A 79 1.63 -1.30 17.74
C TYR A 79 1.77 -1.73 16.27
N ARG A 80 1.91 -3.04 16.00
CA ARG A 80 1.89 -3.60 14.64
C ARG A 80 0.50 -4.08 14.22
N ALA A 81 -0.36 -4.37 15.19
CA ALA A 81 -1.70 -4.87 14.95
C ALA A 81 -2.69 -3.70 14.87
N PRO A 82 -3.73 -3.79 14.03
CA PRO A 82 -4.86 -2.89 14.14
C PRO A 82 -5.43 -2.96 15.57
N PRO A 83 -6.01 -1.87 16.11
CA PRO A 83 -6.89 -2.00 17.26
C PRO A 83 -8.01 -2.98 16.89
N VAL A 84 -8.15 -4.04 17.69
CA VAL A 84 -9.10 -5.11 17.48
C VAL A 84 -9.75 -5.39 18.83
N VAL A 85 -11.09 -5.33 18.88
CA VAL A 85 -11.85 -5.71 20.08
C VAL A 85 -11.63 -7.20 20.34
N GLU A 86 -11.39 -7.55 21.61
CA GLU A 86 -11.21 -8.92 22.07
C GLU A 86 -12.37 -9.82 21.61
N GLY A 87 -12.06 -10.97 21.01
CA GLY A 87 -13.07 -11.93 20.52
C GLY A 87 -13.43 -11.84 19.03
N PHE A 88 -12.98 -10.81 18.30
CA PHE A 88 -13.16 -10.72 16.85
C PHE A 88 -11.80 -10.61 16.16
N LYS A 89 -11.41 -11.56 15.31
CA LYS A 89 -10.21 -11.42 14.46
C LYS A 89 -10.65 -10.95 13.08
N PRO A 90 -10.52 -9.66 12.73
CA PRO A 90 -10.77 -9.24 11.35
C PRO A 90 -9.81 -9.99 10.43
N VAL A 91 -10.36 -10.53 9.34
CA VAL A 91 -9.64 -11.42 8.42
C VAL A 91 -8.49 -10.69 7.71
N THR A 92 -8.59 -9.37 7.55
CA THR A 92 -7.52 -8.45 7.13
C THR A 92 -7.81 -7.01 7.58
N SER A 93 -6.79 -6.29 7.99
CA SER A 93 -6.81 -4.83 8.12
C SER A 93 -5.44 -4.29 7.78
N LEU A 94 -5.41 -3.17 7.06
CA LEU A 94 -4.17 -2.46 6.73
C LEU A 94 -3.42 -2.14 8.03
N ASN A 95 -2.12 -2.37 8.07
CA ASN A 95 -1.32 -2.01 9.24
C ASN A 95 -1.46 -0.49 9.51
N PRO A 96 -1.68 -0.06 10.76
CA PRO A 96 -1.75 1.36 11.14
C PRO A 96 -0.59 2.22 10.59
N ALA A 97 0.64 1.72 10.59
CA ALA A 97 1.79 2.44 10.04
C ALA A 97 1.68 2.65 8.52
N THR A 98 1.19 1.64 7.78
CA THR A 98 0.96 1.78 6.33
C THR A 98 -0.18 2.75 6.05
N SER A 99 -1.25 2.68 6.86
CA SER A 99 -2.38 3.60 6.80
C SER A 99 -1.94 5.06 7.03
N ALA A 100 -1.20 5.32 8.10
CA ALA A 100 -0.64 6.64 8.40
C ALA A 100 0.27 7.14 7.26
N ALA A 101 1.13 6.28 6.71
CA ALA A 101 1.98 6.63 5.59
C ALA A 101 1.18 7.01 4.33
N LEU A 102 0.08 6.30 4.06
CA LEU A 102 -0.83 6.59 2.94
C LEU A 102 -1.50 7.96 3.11
N VAL A 103 -1.99 8.26 4.32
CA VAL A 103 -2.57 9.57 4.66
C VAL A 103 -1.54 10.68 4.46
N LEU A 104 -0.35 10.54 5.06
CA LEU A 104 0.72 11.55 4.96
C LEU A 104 1.16 11.80 3.52
N LEU A 105 1.32 10.74 2.73
CA LEU A 105 1.62 10.85 1.31
C LEU A 105 0.54 11.63 0.56
N SER A 106 -0.73 11.30 0.80
CA SER A 106 -1.84 11.97 0.13
C SER A 106 -1.94 13.45 0.48
N PHE A 107 -1.70 13.81 1.75
CA PHE A 107 -1.74 15.20 2.21
C PHE A 107 -0.60 16.02 1.63
N ASP A 108 0.62 15.46 1.59
CA ASP A 108 1.79 16.11 0.98
C ASP A 108 1.54 16.40 -0.52
N GLN A 109 1.07 15.40 -1.27
CA GLN A 109 0.80 15.55 -2.70
C GLN A 109 -0.37 16.50 -2.99
N TYR A 110 -1.43 16.42 -2.19
CA TYR A 110 -2.57 17.31 -2.32
C TYR A 110 -2.18 18.76 -1.99
N PHE A 111 -1.36 18.98 -0.96
CA PHE A 111 -0.85 20.31 -0.61
C PHE A 111 0.07 20.89 -1.68
N LYS A 112 0.96 20.07 -2.26
CA LYS A 112 1.84 20.51 -3.38
C LYS A 112 1.05 21.03 -4.57
N THR A 113 -0.10 20.40 -4.85
CA THR A 113 -0.95 20.73 -6.01
C THR A 113 -1.94 21.87 -5.71
N HIS A 114 -2.55 21.90 -4.52
CA HIS A 114 -3.66 22.81 -4.21
C HIS A 114 -3.30 23.91 -3.21
N ARG A 115 -2.11 23.88 -2.59
CA ARG A 115 -1.67 24.79 -1.52
C ARG A 115 -2.62 24.85 -0.32
N ARG A 116 -3.37 23.78 -0.12
CA ARG A 116 -4.26 23.53 1.02
C ARG A 116 -4.31 22.03 1.32
N TYR A 117 -4.74 21.66 2.52
CA TYR A 117 -5.09 20.28 2.83
C TYR A 117 -6.46 19.90 2.26
N PRO A 118 -6.72 18.60 2.01
CA PRO A 118 -8.04 18.14 1.62
C PRO A 118 -9.05 18.41 2.75
N GLN A 119 -10.27 18.81 2.44
CA GLN A 119 -11.32 18.96 3.44
C GLN A 119 -12.02 17.63 3.71
N PHE A 120 -12.33 16.89 2.65
CA PHE A 120 -13.02 15.59 2.77
C PHE A 120 -12.16 14.46 2.22
N VAL A 121 -11.85 13.49 3.10
CA VAL A 121 -11.07 12.29 2.77
C VAL A 121 -11.97 11.07 2.95
N LEU A 122 -12.11 10.27 1.90
CA LEU A 122 -12.98 9.09 1.89
C LEU A 122 -12.15 7.81 1.84
N ASP A 123 -12.43 6.90 2.76
CA ASP A 123 -12.13 5.48 2.61
C ASP A 123 -13.42 4.72 2.24
N PRO A 124 -13.61 4.35 0.97
CA PRO A 124 -14.85 3.77 0.48
C PRO A 124 -14.98 2.27 0.76
N VAL A 125 -13.96 1.62 1.32
CA VAL A 125 -13.97 0.18 1.65
C VAL A 125 -13.25 -0.02 2.99
N CYS A 126 -13.72 0.71 4.00
CA CYS A 126 -12.91 0.98 5.19
C CYS A 126 -12.74 -0.21 6.14
N GLY A 127 -13.54 -1.27 5.99
CA GLY A 127 -13.52 -2.42 6.89
C GLY A 127 -13.67 -1.98 8.34
N ILE A 128 -12.64 -2.25 9.14
CA ILE A 128 -12.61 -1.89 10.57
C ILE A 128 -12.08 -0.46 10.85
N GLY A 129 -12.02 0.40 9.84
CA GLY A 129 -11.79 1.85 9.99
C GLY A 129 -10.34 2.28 10.14
N THR A 130 -9.35 1.46 9.78
CA THR A 130 -7.94 1.77 10.07
C THR A 130 -7.41 3.02 9.34
N ILE A 131 -7.87 3.30 8.11
CA ILE A 131 -7.49 4.54 7.39
C ILE A 131 -8.13 5.77 8.04
N PRO A 132 -9.45 5.82 8.25
CA PRO A 132 -10.07 6.91 8.98
C PRO A 132 -9.48 7.15 10.38
N ILE A 133 -9.21 6.10 11.16
CA ILE A 133 -8.65 6.23 12.53
C ILE A 133 -7.26 6.88 12.50
N GLU A 134 -6.34 6.38 11.69
CA GLU A 134 -4.99 6.96 11.61
C GLU A 134 -5.01 8.36 11.00
N GLY A 135 -5.94 8.60 10.05
CA GLY A 135 -6.20 9.91 9.49
C GLY A 135 -6.62 10.94 10.55
N GLU A 136 -7.61 10.59 11.38
CA GLU A 136 -8.12 11.41 12.47
C GLU A 136 -7.03 11.75 13.50
N LYS A 137 -6.18 10.79 13.86
CA LYS A 137 -5.02 11.04 14.75
C LYS A 137 -4.07 12.07 14.14
N ILE A 138 -3.74 11.94 12.85
CA ILE A 138 -2.83 12.85 12.15
C ILE A 138 -3.40 14.26 12.08
N VAL A 139 -4.69 14.42 11.78
CA VAL A 139 -5.30 15.76 11.68
C VAL A 139 -5.45 16.43 13.04
N GLU A 140 -5.74 15.66 14.09
CA GLU A 140 -5.78 16.16 15.46
C GLU A 140 -4.40 16.63 15.92
N GLU A 141 -3.38 15.78 15.78
CA GLU A 141 -1.99 16.08 16.14
C GLU A 141 -1.47 17.32 15.40
N ARG A 142 -1.76 17.42 14.10
CA ARG A 142 -1.27 18.51 13.24
C ARG A 142 -2.20 19.71 13.17
N LYS A 143 -3.33 19.69 13.88
CA LYS A 143 -4.37 20.74 13.88
C LYS A 143 -4.86 21.08 12.46
N ILE A 144 -5.02 20.07 11.61
CA ILE A 144 -5.51 20.22 10.24
C ILE A 144 -7.03 20.10 10.22
N LYS A 145 -7.70 20.99 9.48
CA LYS A 145 -9.15 20.92 9.27
C LYS A 145 -9.47 20.00 8.08
N SER A 146 -9.47 18.70 8.35
CA SER A 146 -9.92 17.67 7.40
C SER A 146 -10.85 16.70 8.12
N GLN A 147 -11.81 16.15 7.40
CA GLN A 147 -12.77 15.17 7.91
C GLN A 147 -12.58 13.85 7.19
N PHE A 148 -12.40 12.77 7.97
CA PHE A 148 -12.36 11.42 7.42
C PHE A 148 -13.75 10.80 7.44
N ILE A 149 -14.11 10.22 6.29
CA ILE A 149 -15.35 9.46 6.09
C ILE A 149 -14.94 8.03 5.70
N GLY A 150 -15.38 7.06 6.48
CA GLY A 150 -15.22 5.64 6.16
C GLY A 150 -16.56 5.03 5.77
N THR A 151 -16.59 4.24 4.69
CA THR A 151 -17.76 3.45 4.32
C THR A 151 -17.42 2.01 4.04
N ASP A 152 -18.33 1.11 4.39
CA ASP A 152 -18.25 -0.30 4.06
C ASP A 152 -19.67 -0.85 3.81
N MET A 153 -19.79 -1.88 2.97
CA MET A 153 -21.08 -2.50 2.65
C MET A 153 -21.62 -3.36 3.80
N TYR A 154 -20.75 -3.80 4.72
CA TYR A 154 -21.12 -4.68 5.82
C TYR A 154 -21.29 -3.89 7.12
N ASP A 155 -22.50 -3.92 7.69
CA ASP A 155 -22.80 -3.27 8.96
C ASP A 155 -21.89 -3.78 10.10
N ALA A 156 -21.59 -5.08 10.13
CA ALA A 156 -20.66 -5.66 11.10
C ALA A 156 -19.25 -5.01 11.06
N SER A 157 -18.73 -4.71 9.86
CA SER A 157 -17.45 -4.01 9.71
C SER A 157 -17.52 -2.59 10.28
N ILE A 158 -18.61 -1.87 10.00
CA ILE A 158 -18.82 -0.51 10.49
C ILE A 158 -19.02 -0.46 12.01
N GLN A 159 -19.76 -1.41 12.60
CA GLN A 159 -19.88 -1.50 14.05
C GLN A 159 -18.51 -1.69 14.71
N GLN A 160 -17.66 -2.54 14.14
CA GLN A 160 -16.29 -2.72 14.62
C GLN A 160 -15.44 -1.47 14.44
N ALA A 161 -15.56 -0.78 13.30
CA ALA A 161 -14.88 0.48 13.04
C ALA A 161 -15.25 1.55 14.07
N ARG A 162 -16.53 1.62 14.49
CA ARG A 162 -17.00 2.52 15.56
C ARG A 162 -16.34 2.19 16.89
N ALA A 163 -16.36 0.92 17.30
CA ALA A 163 -15.69 0.49 18.54
C ALA A 163 -14.18 0.81 18.52
N ASN A 164 -13.52 0.62 17.38
CA ASN A 164 -12.11 0.95 17.21
C ASN A 164 -11.84 2.46 17.27
N MET A 165 -12.74 3.28 16.70
CA MET A 165 -12.66 4.74 16.79
C MET A 165 -12.88 5.23 18.23
N GLU A 166 -13.81 4.63 18.97
CA GLU A 166 -14.05 4.94 20.39
C GLU A 166 -12.82 4.63 21.25
N MET A 167 -12.24 3.44 21.10
CA MET A 167 -11.00 3.05 21.79
C MET A 167 -9.83 3.98 21.43
N SER A 168 -9.78 4.45 20.19
CA SER A 168 -8.74 5.36 19.69
C SER A 168 -9.03 6.83 19.98
N ARG A 169 -10.21 7.16 20.54
CA ARG A 169 -10.69 8.53 20.82
C ARG A 169 -10.74 9.45 19.60
N THR A 170 -10.99 8.90 18.41
CA THR A 170 -11.04 9.63 17.13
C THR A 170 -12.48 9.96 16.72
N LYS A 171 -12.69 10.99 15.86
CA LYS A 171 -14.02 11.57 15.57
C LYS A 171 -14.47 11.46 14.09
N GLY A 172 -13.95 10.48 13.34
CA GLY A 172 -14.32 10.28 11.94
C GLY A 172 -15.77 9.85 11.74
N GLU A 173 -16.31 10.06 10.53
CA GLU A 173 -17.66 9.61 10.17
C GLU A 173 -17.63 8.19 9.57
N LEU A 174 -18.58 7.35 9.97
CA LEU A 174 -18.66 5.95 9.52
C LEU A 174 -20.07 5.57 9.07
N TRP A 175 -20.23 5.17 7.80
CA TRP A 175 -21.51 4.82 7.20
C TRP A 175 -21.55 3.43 6.57
N VAL A 176 -22.67 2.73 6.77
CA VAL A 176 -22.96 1.49 6.03
C VAL A 176 -23.46 1.85 4.64
N ARG A 177 -22.63 1.61 3.61
CA ARG A 177 -22.91 2.00 2.23
C ARG A 177 -22.19 1.08 1.25
N ASP A 178 -22.87 0.68 0.17
CA ASP A 178 -22.25 -0.03 -0.95
C ASP A 178 -21.56 0.97 -1.90
N SER A 179 -20.23 1.00 -1.87
CA SER A 179 -19.42 1.89 -2.70
C SER A 179 -19.54 1.68 -4.21
N MET A 180 -20.19 0.60 -4.67
CA MET A 180 -20.54 0.42 -6.08
C MET A 180 -21.79 1.21 -6.52
N GLN A 181 -22.65 1.61 -5.58
CA GLN A 181 -23.99 2.17 -5.88
C GLN A 181 -24.08 3.70 -5.78
N GLY A 182 -22.94 4.38 -5.66
CA GLY A 182 -22.91 5.83 -5.71
C GLY A 182 -23.31 6.51 -4.42
N SER A 183 -22.82 5.99 -3.30
CA SER A 183 -23.05 6.43 -1.93
C SER A 183 -22.72 7.89 -1.61
N MET A 184 -22.00 8.57 -2.50
CA MET A 184 -21.54 9.95 -2.32
C MET A 184 -22.13 10.89 -3.38
N ARG A 185 -22.30 12.17 -3.01
CA ARG A 185 -22.64 13.23 -3.98
C ARG A 185 -21.55 13.34 -5.05
N LYS A 186 -21.89 13.84 -6.23
CA LYS A 186 -20.87 14.15 -7.26
C LYS A 186 -19.95 15.26 -6.73
N GLU A 187 -18.64 15.13 -6.98
CA GLU A 187 -17.66 16.19 -6.73
C GLU A 187 -17.70 16.76 -5.30
N CYS A 188 -17.70 15.87 -4.31
CA CYS A 188 -17.70 16.26 -2.90
C CYS A 188 -16.50 15.74 -2.10
N ILE A 189 -15.64 14.92 -2.71
CA ILE A 189 -14.49 14.31 -2.05
C ILE A 189 -13.20 14.87 -2.62
N ASP A 190 -12.28 15.35 -1.79
CA ASP A 190 -10.99 15.84 -2.25
C ASP A 190 -10.00 14.70 -2.47
N VAL A 191 -9.97 13.73 -1.54
CA VAL A 191 -9.05 12.58 -1.57
C VAL A 191 -9.79 11.27 -1.28
N ILE A 192 -9.50 10.23 -2.07
CA ILE A 192 -9.93 8.85 -1.79
C ILE A 192 -8.71 8.01 -1.43
N LEU A 193 -8.76 7.29 -0.31
CA LEU A 193 -7.73 6.36 0.13
C LEU A 193 -8.37 4.98 0.28
N ALA A 194 -7.95 3.98 -0.50
CA ALA A 194 -8.60 2.68 -0.50
C ALA A 194 -7.60 1.53 -0.46
N ASP A 195 -7.72 0.68 0.56
CA ASP A 195 -7.14 -0.66 0.57
C ASP A 195 -8.13 -1.64 -0.09
N LEU A 196 -8.03 -1.81 -1.41
CA LEU A 196 -9.01 -2.56 -2.17
C LEU A 196 -8.95 -4.06 -1.83
N PRO A 197 -10.10 -4.76 -1.80
CA PRO A 197 -10.14 -6.16 -1.43
C PRO A 197 -9.23 -7.00 -2.33
N PHE A 198 -8.34 -7.72 -1.65
CA PHE A 198 -7.42 -8.67 -2.23
C PHE A 198 -8.16 -9.97 -2.49
N GLY A 199 -8.29 -10.37 -3.76
CA GLY A 199 -8.98 -11.59 -4.21
C GLY A 199 -8.41 -12.93 -3.71
N ARG A 200 -7.71 -12.93 -2.57
CA ARG A 200 -7.18 -14.08 -1.82
C ARG A 200 -7.88 -14.31 -0.47
N ARG A 201 -8.46 -13.29 0.17
CA ARG A 201 -9.12 -13.41 1.49
C ARG A 201 -10.50 -12.75 1.57
N HIS A 202 -10.74 -11.70 0.77
CA HIS A 202 -12.07 -11.15 0.49
C HIS A 202 -12.24 -10.97 -1.02
N GLY A 203 -13.17 -11.71 -1.60
CA GLY A 203 -13.38 -11.78 -3.06
C GLY A 203 -12.46 -12.79 -3.76
N SER A 204 -12.74 -13.00 -5.05
CA SER A 204 -11.91 -13.74 -6.00
C SER A 204 -11.43 -12.79 -7.10
N HIS A 205 -10.39 -13.16 -7.85
CA HIS A 205 -10.02 -12.43 -9.07
C HIS A 205 -11.23 -12.19 -9.98
N ASN A 206 -12.13 -13.18 -10.11
CA ASN A 206 -13.36 -13.07 -10.89
C ASN A 206 -14.37 -12.07 -10.31
N SER A 207 -14.52 -11.96 -8.99
CA SER A 207 -15.37 -10.91 -8.42
C SER A 207 -14.74 -9.53 -8.59
N ASN A 208 -13.42 -9.43 -8.48
CA ASN A 208 -12.70 -8.17 -8.64
C ASN A 208 -12.81 -7.60 -10.05
N GLN A 209 -12.90 -8.46 -11.08
CA GLN A 209 -13.11 -8.04 -12.47
C GLN A 209 -14.39 -7.22 -12.67
N LYS A 210 -15.44 -7.46 -11.86
CA LYS A 210 -16.67 -6.67 -11.87
C LYS A 210 -16.64 -5.52 -10.87
N LEU A 211 -15.98 -5.73 -9.73
CA LEU A 211 -15.90 -4.76 -8.63
C LEU A 211 -15.08 -3.52 -9.00
N TYR A 212 -13.85 -3.70 -9.49
CA TYR A 212 -12.92 -2.58 -9.71
C TYR A 212 -13.44 -1.55 -10.71
N PRO A 213 -14.03 -1.92 -11.87
CA PRO A 213 -14.62 -0.93 -12.78
C PRO A 213 -15.77 -0.14 -12.14
N ARG A 214 -16.62 -0.79 -11.33
CA ARG A 214 -17.75 -0.15 -10.65
C ARG A 214 -17.29 0.80 -9.57
N LEU A 215 -16.32 0.39 -8.75
CA LEU A 215 -15.69 1.24 -7.74
C LEU A 215 -15.05 2.46 -8.38
N LEU A 216 -14.20 2.26 -9.40
CA LEU A 216 -13.49 3.36 -10.07
C LEU A 216 -14.45 4.36 -10.70
N LYS A 217 -15.59 3.91 -11.24
CA LYS A 217 -16.68 4.77 -11.73
C LYS A 217 -17.27 5.64 -10.62
N GLN A 218 -17.54 5.08 -9.45
CA GLN A 218 -18.10 5.85 -8.35
C GLN A 218 -17.07 6.78 -7.71
N PHE A 219 -15.81 6.35 -7.62
CA PHE A 219 -14.71 7.15 -7.07
C PHE A 219 -14.44 8.38 -7.96
N SER A 220 -14.31 8.19 -9.27
CA SER A 220 -14.17 9.29 -10.23
C SER A 220 -15.38 10.24 -10.21
N ARG A 221 -16.58 9.71 -10.01
CA ARG A 221 -17.80 10.54 -9.89
C ARG A 221 -17.81 11.40 -8.62
N SER A 222 -17.41 10.83 -7.47
CA SER A 222 -17.46 11.54 -6.18
C SER A 222 -16.28 12.48 -5.95
N LEU A 223 -15.13 12.24 -6.57
CA LEU A 223 -13.98 13.14 -6.51
C LEU A 223 -14.30 14.51 -7.10
N CYS A 224 -13.81 15.57 -6.45
CA CYS A 224 -13.73 16.92 -7.01
C CYS A 224 -12.78 16.94 -8.21
N THR A 225 -12.98 17.86 -9.16
CA THR A 225 -11.96 18.12 -10.19
C THR A 225 -10.64 18.55 -9.51
N GLY A 226 -9.52 17.95 -9.90
CA GLY A 226 -8.23 18.06 -9.22
C GLY A 226 -8.06 17.11 -8.02
N GLY A 227 -9.15 16.48 -7.56
CA GLY A 227 -9.13 15.51 -6.48
C GLY A 227 -8.31 14.27 -6.83
N GLN A 228 -7.78 13.60 -5.80
CA GLN A 228 -6.82 12.51 -5.96
C GLN A 228 -7.36 11.22 -5.36
N MET A 229 -7.02 10.07 -5.93
CA MET A 229 -7.27 8.77 -5.32
C MET A 229 -6.00 7.94 -5.22
N TYR A 230 -5.86 7.22 -4.11
CA TYR A 230 -4.75 6.34 -3.80
C TYR A 230 -5.31 4.94 -3.58
N LEU A 231 -5.06 4.07 -4.54
CA LEU A 231 -5.64 2.73 -4.59
C LEU A 231 -4.54 1.70 -4.33
N LEU A 232 -4.69 0.95 -3.26
CA LEU A 232 -3.81 -0.13 -2.87
C LEU A 232 -4.46 -1.47 -3.22
N THR A 233 -3.73 -2.35 -3.90
CA THR A 233 -4.20 -3.72 -4.20
C THR A 233 -3.04 -4.69 -4.44
N SER A 234 -3.23 -5.97 -4.13
CA SER A 234 -2.35 -7.07 -4.55
C SER A 234 -2.71 -7.62 -5.94
N ASP A 235 -3.90 -7.28 -6.47
CA ASP A 235 -4.33 -7.64 -7.83
C ASP A 235 -3.96 -6.52 -8.81
N SER A 236 -2.65 -6.25 -8.88
CA SER A 236 -2.07 -5.10 -9.58
C SER A 236 -2.36 -5.10 -11.08
N ASN A 237 -2.26 -6.27 -11.72
CA ASN A 237 -2.52 -6.44 -13.15
C ASN A 237 -3.97 -6.11 -13.51
N LEU A 238 -4.93 -6.55 -12.67
CA LEU A 238 -6.34 -6.26 -12.90
C LEU A 238 -6.63 -4.78 -12.75
N LEU A 239 -6.18 -4.15 -11.67
CA LEU A 239 -6.41 -2.73 -11.45
C LEU A 239 -5.76 -1.89 -12.57
N TRP A 240 -4.54 -2.23 -12.97
CA TRP A 240 -3.87 -1.59 -14.10
C TRP A 240 -4.66 -1.68 -15.39
N ARG A 241 -5.16 -2.88 -15.73
CA ARG A 241 -6.00 -3.06 -16.92
C ARG A 241 -7.24 -2.18 -16.87
N VAL A 242 -7.96 -2.19 -15.74
CA VAL A 242 -9.16 -1.37 -15.55
C VAL A 242 -8.85 0.11 -15.67
N VAL A 243 -7.81 0.60 -14.99
CA VAL A 243 -7.39 2.01 -15.07
C VAL A 243 -7.00 2.39 -16.50
N LYS A 244 -6.26 1.54 -17.20
CA LYS A 244 -5.83 1.78 -18.58
C LYS A 244 -7.02 1.88 -19.54
N GLU A 245 -8.00 0.99 -19.41
CA GLU A 245 -9.23 1.02 -20.22
C GLU A 245 -10.05 2.30 -19.97
N GLN A 246 -10.18 2.71 -18.70
CA GLN A 246 -10.97 3.90 -18.34
C GLN A 246 -10.26 5.22 -18.71
N THR A 247 -8.94 5.27 -18.61
CA THR A 247 -8.14 6.44 -19.03
C THR A 247 -8.10 6.59 -20.55
N ALA A 248 -7.99 5.48 -21.30
CA ALA A 248 -7.98 5.51 -22.77
C ALA A 248 -9.30 6.00 -23.36
N THR A 249 -10.44 5.63 -22.76
CA THR A 249 -11.76 6.05 -23.23
C THR A 249 -12.14 7.47 -22.81
N SER A 250 -11.36 8.12 -21.94
CA SER A 250 -11.65 9.45 -21.34
C SER A 250 -13.03 9.58 -20.69
N THR A 251 -13.72 8.47 -20.44
CA THR A 251 -15.12 8.47 -19.98
C THR A 251 -15.27 8.92 -18.53
N MET A 252 -14.21 8.75 -17.72
CA MET A 252 -14.21 9.08 -16.29
C MET A 252 -13.45 10.35 -15.92
N GLY A 253 -12.72 10.96 -16.87
CA GLY A 253 -11.90 12.14 -16.57
C GLY A 253 -10.87 11.88 -15.47
N ILE A 254 -10.09 10.78 -15.58
CA ILE A 254 -9.04 10.43 -14.62
C ILE A 254 -7.72 10.23 -15.37
N THR A 255 -6.61 10.55 -14.70
CA THR A 255 -5.25 10.27 -15.19
C THR A 255 -4.50 9.46 -14.15
N LEU A 256 -3.70 8.49 -14.60
CA LEU A 256 -2.75 7.81 -13.72
C LEU A 256 -1.51 8.69 -13.55
N ASP A 257 -1.18 9.06 -12.32
CA ASP A 257 -0.03 9.90 -12.01
C ASP A 257 1.20 9.06 -11.65
N SER A 258 1.02 8.00 -10.85
CA SER A 258 2.11 7.11 -10.50
C SER A 258 1.65 5.71 -10.09
N MET A 259 2.58 4.76 -10.18
CA MET A 259 2.40 3.38 -9.79
C MET A 259 3.64 2.93 -9.01
N ARG A 260 3.49 2.57 -7.73
CA ARG A 260 4.60 2.20 -6.83
C ARG A 260 4.40 0.83 -6.19
N LEU A 261 5.39 -0.04 -6.30
CA LEU A 261 5.38 -1.32 -5.62
C LEU A 261 5.66 -1.09 -4.12
N VAL A 262 4.78 -1.60 -3.27
CA VAL A 262 4.90 -1.51 -1.81
C VAL A 262 4.77 -2.91 -1.21
N VAL A 263 5.51 -3.18 -0.13
CA VAL A 263 5.44 -4.46 0.57
C VAL A 263 4.67 -4.27 1.87
N ILE A 264 3.53 -4.94 1.99
CA ILE A 264 2.62 -4.82 3.14
C ILE A 264 2.43 -6.21 3.73
N GLY A 265 2.87 -6.40 4.98
CA GLY A 265 2.78 -7.71 5.64
C GLY A 265 3.49 -8.84 4.89
N GLY A 266 4.56 -8.52 4.14
CA GLY A 266 5.28 -9.47 3.30
C GLY A 266 4.63 -9.78 1.95
N LEU A 267 3.47 -9.18 1.64
CA LEU A 267 2.81 -9.27 0.35
C LEU A 267 3.21 -8.06 -0.52
N ALA A 268 3.57 -8.33 -1.76
CA ALA A 268 3.79 -7.29 -2.75
C ALA A 268 2.43 -6.73 -3.20
N CYS A 269 2.21 -5.45 -2.96
CA CYS A 269 1.01 -4.71 -3.33
C CYS A 269 1.40 -3.53 -4.23
N GLN A 270 0.47 -3.10 -5.07
CA GLN A 270 0.61 -1.94 -5.93
C GLN A 270 -0.17 -0.78 -5.34
N LEU A 271 0.50 0.35 -5.13
CA LEU A 271 -0.13 1.63 -4.90
C LEU A 271 -0.23 2.39 -6.22
N MET A 272 -1.45 2.71 -6.64
CA MET A 272 -1.73 3.56 -7.79
C MET A 272 -2.29 4.91 -7.33
N THR A 273 -1.73 5.99 -7.85
CA THR A 273 -2.22 7.35 -7.61
C THR A 273 -2.84 7.88 -8.89
N LEU A 274 -4.09 8.33 -8.80
CA LEU A 274 -4.81 8.94 -9.93
C LEU A 274 -5.35 10.31 -9.54
N THR A 275 -5.41 11.22 -10.51
CA THR A 275 -6.03 12.53 -10.37
C THR A 275 -7.27 12.62 -11.25
N LYS A 276 -8.35 13.18 -10.71
CA LYS A 276 -9.53 13.54 -11.51
C LYS A 276 -9.23 14.80 -12.30
N THR A 277 -9.26 14.69 -13.61
CA THR A 277 -9.15 15.81 -14.55
C THR A 277 -10.55 16.30 -14.93
N SER A 278 -10.66 17.59 -15.27
CA SER A 278 -11.89 18.08 -15.88
C SER A 278 -12.10 17.35 -17.22
N PRO A 279 -13.32 16.83 -17.50
CA PRO A 279 -13.62 16.20 -18.79
C PRO A 279 -13.39 17.15 -19.99
N PHE A 280 -13.24 18.46 -19.76
CA PHE A 280 -12.95 19.45 -20.81
C PHE A 280 -11.46 19.65 -21.13
N LEU A 281 -10.53 19.33 -20.22
CA LEU A 281 -9.10 19.62 -20.42
C LEU A 281 -8.44 18.75 -21.50
N TRP A 282 -9.01 17.57 -21.82
CA TRP A 282 -8.48 16.72 -22.89
C TRP A 282 -8.76 17.28 -24.29
N LYS A 283 -9.94 17.90 -24.50
CA LYS A 283 -10.29 18.50 -25.79
C LYS A 283 -9.37 19.66 -26.17
N GLU A 284 -8.79 20.37 -25.21
CA GLU A 284 -7.81 21.42 -25.49
C GLU A 284 -6.43 20.86 -25.86
N LYS A 285 -5.99 19.75 -25.26
CA LYS A 285 -4.74 19.09 -25.67
C LYS A 285 -4.83 18.49 -27.08
N GLU A 286 -5.97 17.91 -27.46
CA GLU A 286 -6.18 17.44 -28.84
C GLU A 286 -6.31 18.59 -29.84
N LYS A 287 -7.00 19.69 -29.48
CA LYS A 287 -7.04 20.90 -30.32
C LYS A 287 -5.68 21.57 -30.44
N GLY A 288 -4.86 21.56 -29.39
CA GLY A 288 -3.48 22.07 -29.41
C GLY A 288 -2.54 21.23 -30.29
N ASN A 289 -2.69 19.90 -30.28
CA ASN A 289 -1.95 19.00 -31.16
C ASN A 289 -2.46 19.00 -32.61
N ALA A 290 -3.77 19.18 -32.83
CA ALA A 290 -4.36 19.33 -34.17
C ALA A 290 -3.99 20.69 -34.80
N ASN A 291 -3.97 21.78 -34.02
CA ASN A 291 -3.51 23.09 -34.50
C ASN A 291 -1.98 23.12 -34.74
N LYS A 292 -1.19 22.31 -34.04
CA LYS A 292 0.24 22.13 -34.37
C LYS A 292 0.45 21.29 -35.64
N LYS A 293 -0.41 20.29 -35.90
CA LYS A 293 -0.36 19.52 -37.17
C LYS A 293 -0.88 20.30 -38.38
N GLN A 294 -1.75 21.30 -38.20
CA GLN A 294 -2.22 22.17 -39.30
C GLN A 294 -1.32 23.39 -39.58
N LYS A 295 -0.40 23.74 -38.66
CA LYS A 295 0.58 24.83 -38.86
C LYS A 295 1.98 24.35 -39.26
N GLY A 296 2.13 23.08 -39.64
CA GLY A 296 3.38 22.48 -40.12
C GLY A 296 3.21 21.91 -41.52
N GLY A 297 2.86 22.76 -42.48
CA GLY A 297 3.01 22.50 -43.91
C GLY A 297 3.90 23.61 -44.49
N ASP A 298 4.91 23.21 -45.25
CA ASP A 298 5.99 24.00 -45.85
C ASP A 298 7.11 24.46 -44.92
N ASN A 299 8.05 23.54 -44.69
CA ASN A 299 9.36 23.68 -45.32
C ASN A 299 10.13 22.36 -45.27
N ASP A 300 10.44 21.85 -46.46
CA ASP A 300 11.45 20.83 -46.69
C ASP A 300 12.82 21.30 -46.16
N SER A 301 13.44 20.46 -45.34
CA SER A 301 14.87 20.18 -45.45
C SER A 301 15.19 18.92 -44.65
N ALA A 302 15.47 17.86 -45.39
CA ALA A 302 16.08 16.65 -44.88
C ALA A 302 17.45 17.00 -44.29
N VAL A 303 17.67 16.73 -42.99
CA VAL A 303 19.00 16.43 -42.47
C VAL A 303 18.88 15.26 -41.49
N THR A 304 19.60 14.21 -41.84
CA THR A 304 19.82 12.93 -41.17
C THR A 304 20.26 13.08 -39.70
N PHE A 305 19.60 12.33 -38.81
CA PHE A 305 20.10 12.02 -37.47
C PHE A 305 21.10 10.86 -37.58
N ALA A 306 22.39 11.18 -37.46
CA ALA A 306 23.42 10.23 -37.08
C ALA A 306 24.42 10.94 -36.15
N ASP A 307 24.80 10.24 -35.09
CA ASP A 307 25.93 10.48 -34.19
C ASP A 307 25.86 11.69 -33.25
N GLN A 308 25.71 11.41 -31.95
CA GLN A 308 26.77 11.66 -30.96
C GLN A 308 26.33 11.19 -29.56
N TYR A 309 26.62 9.92 -29.25
CA TYR A 309 27.09 9.54 -27.93
C TYR A 309 28.57 9.91 -27.88
N HIS A 310 28.98 10.93 -27.12
CA HIS A 310 30.28 10.99 -26.42
C HIS A 310 30.39 12.26 -25.56
N ASN A 311 30.56 12.01 -24.25
CA ASN A 311 31.40 12.68 -23.26
C ASN A 311 31.25 14.18 -22.88
N HIS A 312 31.62 14.37 -21.60
CA HIS A 312 31.98 15.58 -20.83
C HIS A 312 30.81 16.18 -20.02
N ASP A 313 30.86 16.29 -18.69
CA ASP A 313 31.91 16.10 -17.67
C ASP A 313 31.30 15.65 -16.33
#